data_AF-A0AAE1WKE2-F1
#
_entry.id   AF-A0AAE1WKE2-F1
#
_cell.length_a   1.000
_cell.length_b   1.000
_cell.length_c   1.000
_cell.angle_alpha   90.00
_cell.angle_beta   90.00
_cell.angle_gamma   90.00
#
_symmetry.space_group_name_H-M   'P 1'
#
loop_
_entity.id
_entity.type
_entity.pdbx_description
1 polymer ?
#
loop_
_entity_poly.entity_id
_entity_poly.type
_entity_poly.pdbx_seq_one_letter_code
_entity_poly.pdbx_strand_id
1 'polypeptide(L)'
;MPYPLPKLDMVAVPEFSDAAMENFGLITFCETELLQDDLHSAAANVQRLTIVVAHEVAHHWFGNLVTMGWWTHLWLKEGVATWVSYLVTNRLFPEWKIWNRFLQQTTGGLRMDALGQSHPIEVEIHNAQSVLEYFDAICYRKGSAVIWMLQNYLGDEVFQKSLVSYMKKYAFKNANTEELWSVLSETSGVELNKIMDTWTKQKGYPVISVKLNDHTLVFEQTQFLSSALDSNALWLVPLTLSLCSYNNQKRFLLEAKAGNMEIEDVSCSYDVCPSQMTNSNKENVGESWWIKINIHQAGFYRVKYDDNLAAQLRKVIASNSLSAADEFVFPYCIMTIYTSERKLGWDATPGESQLNALIREEVLTALACFDHPPTKVEAIKRFQVYLEDRNTSLLPVDTRKQAAYIAVMRNASSSDRTGLHCLQKIYREVDAVQEKTRILRCMASCPDPVIVSETMDFMLTDEAPHQDAIYVLAGISWEGRSMAWTWFKTNWDLIIKKWGDAMILTYFVRDIIAPFCSHEIADEVEAFFCSCSHSRPLSSTMQFLKQSLELVRIKAQWIEHIKEEKEVLAEMVKGLSSKQ
;
A
#
# COMPACT_ATOMS: atom_id res chain seq x y z
N MET A 1 -11.72 -4.16 27.26
CA MET A 1 -11.14 -3.88 28.59
C MET A 1 -11.00 -2.37 28.73
N PRO A 2 -11.22 -1.77 29.90
CA PRO A 2 -11.05 -0.33 30.08
C PRO A 2 -9.58 0.07 29.91
N TYR A 3 -9.35 1.34 29.59
CA TYR A 3 -8.03 1.94 29.62
C TYR A 3 -7.53 2.05 31.08
N PRO A 4 -6.29 1.64 31.41
CA PRO A 4 -5.87 1.49 32.80
C PRO A 4 -5.34 2.76 33.48
N LEU A 5 -4.96 3.80 32.71
CA LEU A 5 -4.40 5.04 33.26
C LEU A 5 -5.49 6.12 33.43
N PRO A 6 -5.32 7.09 34.34
CA PRO A 6 -6.32 8.13 34.58
C PRO A 6 -6.43 9.16 33.45
N LYS A 7 -5.43 9.24 32.57
CA LYS A 7 -5.40 10.16 31.41
C LYS A 7 -4.61 9.56 30.25
N LEU A 8 -4.87 10.09 29.06
CA LEU A 8 -4.09 9.85 27.85
C LEU A 8 -3.84 11.20 27.17
N ASP A 9 -2.58 11.61 27.11
CA ASP A 9 -2.17 12.84 26.44
C ASP A 9 -1.69 12.53 25.02
N MET A 10 -1.84 13.50 24.11
CA MET A 10 -1.33 13.46 22.73
C MET A 10 -0.60 14.77 22.46
N VAL A 11 0.65 14.69 21.98
CA VAL A 11 1.48 15.88 21.74
C VAL A 11 2.08 15.85 20.33
N ALA A 12 1.95 16.97 19.63
CA ALA A 12 2.66 17.21 18.37
C ALA A 12 4.07 17.72 18.69
N VAL A 13 5.08 17.04 18.16
CA VAL A 13 6.50 17.32 18.35
C VAL A 13 7.06 17.86 17.03
N PRO A 14 7.62 19.08 16.98
CA PRO A 14 8.12 19.68 15.73
C PRO A 14 9.24 18.90 15.06
N GLU A 15 10.22 18.41 15.84
CA GLU A 15 11.33 17.58 15.36
C GLU A 15 11.12 16.14 15.86
N PHE A 16 10.63 15.28 14.97
CA PHE A 16 10.31 13.90 15.28
C PHE A 16 10.56 13.04 14.04
N SER A 17 11.49 12.08 14.17
CA SER A 17 11.96 11.25 13.05
C SER A 17 10.93 10.23 12.55
N ASP A 18 10.05 9.81 13.46
CA ASP A 18 8.98 8.85 13.18
C ASP A 18 7.64 9.56 12.96
N ALA A 19 6.61 8.82 12.54
CA ALA A 19 5.27 9.39 12.42
C ALA A 19 4.64 9.64 13.80
N ALA A 20 4.76 8.67 14.70
CA ALA A 20 4.25 8.71 16.06
C ALA A 20 4.94 7.65 16.95
N MET A 21 4.72 7.73 18.27
CA MET A 21 5.20 6.75 19.25
C MET A 21 4.24 6.66 20.44
N GLU A 22 3.91 5.44 20.82
CA GLU A 22 2.78 5.10 21.71
C GLU A 22 3.11 5.16 23.21
N ASN A 23 3.99 6.06 23.66
CA ASN A 23 4.45 6.04 25.06
C ASN A 23 3.24 6.02 26.03
N PHE A 24 3.27 5.12 27.01
CA PHE A 24 2.07 4.75 27.77
C PHE A 24 1.52 5.95 28.58
N GLY A 25 0.42 6.53 28.09
CA GLY A 25 -0.22 7.72 28.69
C GLY A 25 0.18 9.06 28.07
N LEU A 26 1.14 9.08 27.13
CA LEU A 26 1.57 10.27 26.38
C LEU A 26 2.01 9.87 24.97
N ILE A 27 1.11 9.91 24.01
CA ILE A 27 1.44 9.63 22.61
C ILE A 27 2.12 10.87 22.02
N THR A 28 3.27 10.67 21.36
CA THR A 28 3.97 11.72 20.61
C THR A 28 3.74 11.52 19.12
N PHE A 29 3.46 12.58 18.38
CA PHE A 29 3.27 12.58 16.93
C PHE A 29 4.19 13.62 16.30
N CYS A 30 4.62 13.42 15.06
CA CYS A 30 5.08 14.56 14.26
C CYS A 30 3.89 15.46 13.91
N GLU A 31 4.12 16.75 13.66
CA GLU A 31 3.04 17.73 13.45
C GLU A 31 2.08 17.33 12.31
N THR A 32 2.61 16.74 11.23
CA THR A 32 1.83 16.30 10.07
C THR A 32 0.90 15.11 10.35
N GLU A 33 1.09 14.40 11.45
CA GLU A 33 0.34 13.19 11.82
C GLU A 33 -0.62 13.42 13.00
N LEU A 34 -0.72 14.65 13.52
CA LEU A 34 -1.72 15.04 14.54
C LEU A 34 -2.50 16.31 14.21
N LEU A 35 -1.86 17.34 13.64
CA LEU A 35 -2.50 18.64 13.45
C LEU A 35 -3.39 18.65 12.19
N GLN A 36 -4.58 19.23 12.33
CA GLN A 36 -5.50 19.50 11.22
C GLN A 36 -5.69 21.01 11.07
N ASP A 37 -5.55 21.48 9.84
CA ASP A 37 -5.92 22.83 9.40
C ASP A 37 -7.00 22.73 8.32
N ASP A 38 -8.18 23.31 8.56
CA ASP A 38 -9.33 23.26 7.66
C ASP A 38 -9.04 23.91 6.28
N LEU A 39 -8.08 24.83 6.19
CA LEU A 39 -7.68 25.49 4.95
C LEU A 39 -6.61 24.72 4.17
N HIS A 40 -5.94 23.73 4.78
CA HIS A 40 -4.76 23.07 4.19
C HIS A 40 -4.76 21.53 4.29
N SER A 41 -5.74 20.94 4.97
CA SER A 41 -5.87 19.49 5.17
C SER A 41 -6.87 18.89 4.18
N ALA A 42 -6.36 18.08 3.25
CA ALA A 42 -7.20 17.35 2.31
C ALA A 42 -7.96 16.22 3.01
N ALA A 43 -9.04 15.74 2.38
CA ALA A 43 -9.80 14.58 2.86
C ALA A 43 -8.91 13.36 3.15
N ALA A 44 -7.90 13.10 2.30
CA ALA A 44 -6.96 12.00 2.48
C ALA A 44 -6.09 12.15 3.73
N ASN A 45 -5.77 13.40 4.12
CA ASN A 45 -4.99 13.71 5.31
C ASN A 45 -5.81 13.42 6.56
N VAL A 46 -7.07 13.87 6.62
CA VAL A 46 -7.96 13.60 7.77
C VAL A 46 -8.11 12.09 8.02
N GLN A 47 -8.27 11.31 6.95
CA GLN A 47 -8.27 9.84 7.06
C GLN A 47 -6.94 9.29 7.61
N ARG A 48 -5.81 9.81 7.12
CA ARG A 48 -4.48 9.39 7.57
C ARG A 48 -4.29 9.70 9.06
N LEU A 49 -4.58 10.93 9.50
CA LEU A 49 -4.53 11.34 10.91
C LEU A 49 -5.36 10.40 11.79
N THR A 50 -6.60 10.13 11.38
CA THR A 50 -7.50 9.23 12.12
C THR A 50 -6.92 7.83 12.26
N ILE A 51 -6.35 7.28 11.18
CA ILE A 51 -5.73 5.95 11.20
C ILE A 51 -4.51 5.94 12.12
N VAL A 52 -3.63 6.94 12.04
CA VAL A 52 -2.42 7.00 12.88
C VAL A 52 -2.78 7.16 14.35
N VAL A 53 -3.69 8.07 14.69
CA VAL A 53 -4.19 8.21 16.08
C VAL A 53 -4.82 6.89 16.56
N ALA A 54 -5.63 6.22 15.74
CA ALA A 54 -6.22 4.94 16.11
C ALA A 54 -5.16 3.83 16.30
N HIS A 55 -4.09 3.84 15.51
CA HIS A 55 -2.94 2.92 15.63
C HIS A 55 -2.22 3.11 16.96
N GLU A 56 -1.85 4.34 17.31
CA GLU A 56 -1.16 4.64 18.59
C GLU A 56 -2.05 4.38 19.82
N VAL A 57 -3.35 4.64 19.71
CA VAL A 57 -4.29 4.29 20.78
C VAL A 57 -4.42 2.77 20.90
N ALA A 58 -4.39 2.01 19.80
CA ALA A 58 -4.44 0.55 19.84
C ALA A 58 -3.24 -0.05 20.58
N HIS A 59 -2.06 0.57 20.47
CA HIS A 59 -0.85 0.13 21.17
C HIS A 59 -0.95 0.13 22.69
N HIS A 60 -1.87 0.93 23.26
CA HIS A 60 -2.14 0.90 24.69
C HIS A 60 -2.66 -0.45 25.18
N TRP A 61 -3.26 -1.25 24.30
CA TRP A 61 -3.57 -2.65 24.54
C TRP A 61 -2.50 -3.58 23.93
N PHE A 62 -2.16 -3.39 22.66
CA PHE A 62 -1.21 -4.24 21.91
C PHE A 62 0.18 -3.59 21.82
N GLY A 63 1.02 -3.84 22.82
CA GLY A 63 2.33 -3.21 22.95
C GLY A 63 2.62 -2.77 24.38
N ASN A 64 1.69 -2.03 25.00
CA ASN A 64 1.85 -1.49 26.35
C ASN A 64 1.24 -2.40 27.43
N LEU A 65 -0.05 -2.73 27.32
CA LEU A 65 -0.71 -3.60 28.31
C LEU A 65 -0.27 -5.05 28.17
N VAL A 66 -0.14 -5.54 26.93
CA VAL A 66 0.47 -6.82 26.61
C VAL A 66 1.63 -6.54 25.67
N THR A 67 2.84 -6.74 26.14
CA THR A 67 4.08 -6.49 25.37
C THR A 67 4.58 -7.81 24.80
N MET A 68 5.23 -7.80 23.63
CA MET A 68 5.90 -9.00 23.14
C MET A 68 7.00 -9.47 24.10
N GLY A 69 7.28 -10.78 24.16
CA GLY A 69 8.39 -11.33 24.95
C GLY A 69 9.77 -10.93 24.43
N TRP A 70 9.90 -10.79 23.11
CA TRP A 70 11.11 -10.31 22.45
C TRP A 70 10.78 -9.73 21.06
N TRP A 71 11.75 -9.04 20.46
CA TRP A 71 11.63 -8.42 19.14
C TRP A 71 11.30 -9.39 18.00
N THR A 72 11.56 -10.69 18.16
CA THR A 72 11.10 -11.74 17.24
C THR A 72 9.60 -11.69 17.00
N HIS A 73 8.82 -11.26 18.01
CA HIS A 73 7.37 -11.16 17.95
C HIS A 73 6.89 -9.70 17.82
N LEU A 74 7.71 -8.79 17.28
CA LEU A 74 7.38 -7.36 17.08
C LEU A 74 6.02 -7.16 16.40
N TRP A 75 5.67 -8.03 15.46
CA TRP A 75 4.43 -7.95 14.70
C TRP A 75 3.15 -8.02 15.58
N LEU A 76 3.22 -8.64 16.76
CA LEU A 76 2.11 -8.68 17.73
C LEU A 76 1.69 -7.28 18.19
N LYS A 77 2.62 -6.33 18.13
CA LYS A 77 2.41 -4.91 18.38
C LYS A 77 1.98 -4.22 17.08
N GLU A 78 2.89 -4.16 16.11
CA GLU A 78 2.72 -3.31 14.91
C GLU A 78 1.65 -3.81 13.93
N GLY A 79 1.63 -5.11 13.65
CA GLY A 79 0.65 -5.71 12.74
C GLY A 79 -0.77 -5.68 13.32
N VAL A 80 -0.90 -5.95 14.62
CA VAL A 80 -2.21 -5.91 15.31
C VAL A 80 -2.72 -4.48 15.44
N ALA A 81 -1.89 -3.51 15.85
CA ALA A 81 -2.28 -2.11 15.92
C ALA A 81 -2.67 -1.56 14.54
N THR A 82 -1.94 -1.94 13.48
CA THR A 82 -2.30 -1.59 12.10
C THR A 82 -3.69 -2.11 11.75
N TRP A 83 -4.01 -3.38 12.05
CA TRP A 83 -5.35 -3.91 11.81
C TRP A 83 -6.44 -3.21 12.64
N VAL A 84 -6.19 -2.98 13.93
CA VAL A 84 -7.14 -2.29 14.83
C VAL A 84 -7.43 -0.87 14.34
N SER A 85 -6.43 -0.15 13.82
CA SER A 85 -6.61 1.22 13.35
C SER A 85 -7.68 1.33 12.26
N TYR A 86 -7.70 0.38 11.32
CA TYR A 86 -8.71 0.31 10.26
C TYR A 86 -10.06 -0.18 10.78
N LEU A 87 -10.08 -1.15 11.70
CA LEU A 87 -11.31 -1.60 12.35
C LEU A 87 -12.01 -0.46 13.09
N VAL A 88 -11.27 0.30 13.90
CA VAL A 88 -11.79 1.44 14.67
C VAL A 88 -12.22 2.56 13.74
N THR A 89 -11.39 2.92 12.74
CA THR A 89 -11.74 3.94 11.75
C THR A 89 -13.04 3.58 11.02
N ASN A 90 -13.21 2.33 10.59
CA ASN A 90 -14.44 1.87 9.95
C ASN A 90 -15.66 1.97 10.87
N ARG A 91 -15.48 1.76 12.18
CA ARG A 91 -16.57 1.83 13.16
C ARG A 91 -16.98 3.27 13.47
N LEU A 92 -16.02 4.19 13.50
CA LEU A 92 -16.26 5.61 13.75
C LEU A 92 -16.78 6.33 12.50
N PHE A 93 -16.26 5.97 11.33
CA PHE A 93 -16.53 6.60 10.04
C PHE A 93 -16.85 5.55 8.96
N PRO A 94 -17.96 4.81 9.08
CA PRO A 94 -18.33 3.75 8.12
C PRO A 94 -18.50 4.26 6.69
N GLU A 95 -18.89 5.53 6.52
CA GLU A 95 -19.07 6.19 5.23
C GLU A 95 -17.75 6.36 4.44
N TRP A 96 -16.60 6.30 5.12
CA TRP A 96 -15.28 6.36 4.46
C TRP A 96 -14.90 5.08 3.74
N LYS A 97 -15.60 3.96 4.03
CA LYS A 97 -15.33 2.63 3.44
C LYS A 97 -13.85 2.24 3.53
N ILE A 98 -13.23 2.46 4.69
CA ILE A 98 -11.77 2.41 4.86
C ILE A 98 -11.15 1.03 4.53
N TRP A 99 -11.92 -0.04 4.59
CA TRP A 99 -11.48 -1.38 4.15
C TRP A 99 -11.10 -1.43 2.67
N ASN A 100 -11.70 -0.61 1.80
CA ASN A 100 -11.24 -0.49 0.41
C ASN A 100 -9.81 0.06 0.34
N ARG A 101 -9.47 0.98 1.26
CA ARG A 101 -8.11 1.53 1.38
C ARG A 101 -7.16 0.55 2.08
N PHE A 102 -7.65 -0.32 2.97
CA PHE A 102 -6.86 -1.39 3.57
C PHE A 102 -6.24 -2.32 2.53
N LEU A 103 -6.88 -2.49 1.36
CA LEU A 103 -6.30 -3.27 0.25
C LEU A 103 -4.96 -2.71 -0.25
N GLN A 104 -4.67 -1.43 -0.03
CA GLN A 104 -3.34 -0.87 -0.31
C GLN A 104 -2.28 -1.41 0.66
N GLN A 105 -2.66 -1.73 1.91
CA GLN A 105 -1.79 -2.43 2.86
C GLN A 105 -1.53 -3.85 2.37
N THR A 106 -2.59 -4.61 2.10
CA THR A 106 -2.49 -5.98 1.56
C THR A 106 -1.63 -6.03 0.30
N THR A 107 -1.89 -5.17 -0.68
CA THR A 107 -1.14 -5.10 -1.95
C THR A 107 0.32 -4.72 -1.72
N GLY A 108 0.60 -3.78 -0.82
CA GLY A 108 1.97 -3.41 -0.44
C GLY A 108 2.73 -4.58 0.19
N GLY A 109 2.08 -5.31 1.10
CA GLY A 109 2.63 -6.53 1.69
C GLY A 109 2.89 -7.61 0.63
N LEU A 110 1.91 -7.90 -0.23
CA LEU A 110 2.05 -8.87 -1.33
C LEU A 110 3.17 -8.49 -2.32
N ARG A 111 3.42 -7.21 -2.54
CA ARG A 111 4.51 -6.76 -3.42
C ARG A 111 5.87 -7.01 -2.79
N MET A 112 6.04 -6.66 -1.52
CA MET A 112 7.30 -6.86 -0.81
C MET A 112 7.59 -8.34 -0.58
N ASP A 113 6.56 -9.12 -0.25
CA ASP A 113 6.72 -10.53 0.09
C ASP A 113 6.83 -11.46 -1.14
N ALA A 114 6.64 -10.92 -2.35
CA ALA A 114 6.90 -11.63 -3.60
C ALA A 114 8.39 -11.66 -3.98
N LEU A 115 9.24 -10.92 -3.26
CA LEU A 115 10.68 -10.87 -3.49
C LEU A 115 11.38 -12.06 -2.82
N GLY A 116 12.38 -12.62 -3.49
CA GLY A 116 13.26 -13.64 -2.92
C GLY A 116 14.02 -13.15 -1.71
N GLN A 117 14.33 -11.84 -1.62
CA GLN A 117 14.94 -11.17 -0.48
C GLN A 117 13.93 -10.74 0.61
N SER A 118 12.68 -11.22 0.58
CA SER A 118 11.73 -11.09 1.70
C SER A 118 12.16 -11.91 2.92
N HIS A 119 11.46 -11.73 4.05
CA HIS A 119 11.62 -12.49 5.29
C HIS A 119 10.26 -12.94 5.86
N PRO A 120 10.23 -13.96 6.75
CA PRO A 120 9.02 -14.31 7.50
C PRO A 120 8.55 -13.17 8.40
N ILE A 121 7.31 -13.22 8.90
CA ILE A 121 6.83 -12.24 9.88
C ILE A 121 7.65 -12.35 11.17
N GLU A 122 7.95 -13.58 11.60
CA GLU A 122 8.80 -13.84 12.75
C GLU A 122 10.25 -13.99 12.31
N VAL A 123 11.08 -13.04 12.72
CA VAL A 123 12.52 -13.07 12.44
C VAL A 123 13.27 -13.16 13.74
N GLU A 124 14.23 -14.09 13.82
CA GLU A 124 15.06 -14.22 15.01
C GLU A 124 15.97 -12.98 15.16
N ILE A 125 15.78 -12.23 16.26
CA ILE A 125 16.57 -11.04 16.55
C ILE A 125 17.59 -11.35 17.64
N HIS A 126 18.88 -11.33 17.30
CA HIS A 126 19.95 -11.55 18.29
C HIS A 126 20.39 -10.26 19.00
N ASN A 127 20.22 -9.11 18.36
CA ASN A 127 20.60 -7.80 18.91
C ASN A 127 19.47 -6.80 18.70
N ALA A 128 19.13 -6.04 19.74
CA ALA A 128 18.05 -5.06 19.69
C ALA A 128 18.25 -4.00 18.59
N GLN A 129 19.49 -3.60 18.28
CA GLN A 129 19.72 -2.62 17.21
C GLN A 129 19.26 -3.12 15.82
N SER A 130 19.31 -4.42 15.59
CA SER A 130 18.91 -5.03 14.32
C SER A 130 17.38 -5.06 14.13
N VAL A 131 16.58 -4.77 15.16
CA VAL A 131 15.12 -4.75 15.03
C VAL A 131 14.64 -3.62 14.12
N LEU A 132 15.43 -2.53 14.02
CA LEU A 132 15.14 -1.40 13.14
C LEU A 132 14.92 -1.85 11.69
N GLU A 133 15.59 -2.93 11.24
CA GLU A 133 15.46 -3.49 9.90
C GLU A 133 14.07 -4.09 9.61
N TYR A 134 13.35 -4.47 10.65
CA TYR A 134 12.11 -5.23 10.58
C TYR A 134 10.89 -4.37 10.94
N PHE A 135 11.06 -3.07 11.15
CA PHE A 135 9.96 -2.10 11.12
C PHE A 135 9.58 -1.78 9.67
N ASP A 136 9.12 -2.80 8.95
CA ASP A 136 9.00 -2.79 7.51
C ASP A 136 7.59 -3.16 7.02
N ALA A 137 7.40 -3.28 5.70
CA ALA A 137 6.11 -3.64 5.14
C ALA A 137 5.63 -5.04 5.57
N ILE A 138 6.52 -5.98 5.87
CA ILE A 138 6.15 -7.32 6.31
C ILE A 138 5.55 -7.26 7.72
N CYS A 139 6.22 -6.60 8.66
CA CYS A 139 5.75 -6.48 10.04
C CYS A 139 4.37 -5.80 10.14
N TYR A 140 4.22 -4.65 9.47
CA TYR A 140 2.98 -3.87 9.53
C TYR A 140 1.90 -4.41 8.59
N ARG A 141 2.21 -4.51 7.29
CA ARG A 141 1.19 -4.74 6.25
C ARG A 141 0.83 -6.20 6.09
N LYS A 142 1.83 -7.10 6.00
CA LYS A 142 1.55 -8.55 5.99
C LYS A 142 0.99 -8.98 7.33
N GLY A 143 1.57 -8.53 8.45
CA GLY A 143 1.06 -8.80 9.79
C GLY A 143 -0.43 -8.47 9.96
N SER A 144 -0.84 -7.25 9.63
CA SER A 144 -2.25 -6.84 9.70
C SER A 144 -3.16 -7.59 8.73
N ALA A 145 -2.72 -7.85 7.50
CA ALA A 145 -3.52 -8.59 6.52
C ALA A 145 -3.71 -10.06 6.91
N VAL A 146 -2.70 -10.69 7.55
CA VAL A 146 -2.81 -12.05 8.08
C VAL A 146 -3.78 -12.12 9.27
N ILE A 147 -3.81 -11.10 10.14
CA ILE A 147 -4.83 -10.97 11.19
C ILE A 147 -6.23 -10.82 10.57
N TRP A 148 -6.38 -9.97 9.56
CA TRP A 148 -7.65 -9.76 8.89
C TRP A 148 -8.15 -11.04 8.20
N MET A 149 -7.27 -11.80 7.55
CA MET A 149 -7.57 -13.12 6.99
C MET A 149 -8.08 -14.08 8.07
N LEU A 150 -7.39 -14.15 9.21
CA LEU A 150 -7.78 -15.02 10.32
C LEU A 150 -9.13 -14.62 10.93
N GLN A 151 -9.38 -13.32 11.12
CA GLN A 151 -10.67 -12.81 11.56
C GLN A 151 -11.78 -13.22 10.59
N ASN A 152 -11.57 -13.07 9.28
CA ASN A 152 -12.56 -13.46 8.27
C ASN A 152 -12.79 -14.97 8.24
N TYR A 153 -11.77 -15.77 8.53
CA TYR A 153 -11.91 -17.22 8.62
C TYR A 153 -12.73 -17.64 9.85
N LEU A 154 -12.37 -17.16 11.04
CA LEU A 154 -13.01 -17.53 12.31
C LEU A 154 -14.38 -16.87 12.52
N GLY A 155 -14.61 -15.72 11.89
CA GLY A 155 -15.76 -14.86 12.14
C GLY A 155 -15.54 -13.88 13.31
N ASP A 156 -16.16 -12.71 13.19
CA ASP A 156 -15.93 -11.57 14.07
C ASP A 156 -16.18 -11.86 15.54
N GLU A 157 -17.28 -12.56 15.86
CA GLU A 157 -17.67 -12.82 17.25
C GLU A 157 -16.67 -13.73 17.97
N VAL A 158 -16.27 -14.83 17.32
CA VAL A 158 -15.28 -15.77 17.86
C VAL A 158 -13.94 -15.08 18.01
N PHE A 159 -13.49 -14.36 16.97
CA PHE A 159 -12.22 -13.65 16.99
C PHE A 159 -12.16 -12.60 18.11
N GLN A 160 -13.22 -11.79 18.26
CA GLN A 160 -13.30 -10.79 19.32
C GLN A 160 -13.28 -11.42 20.72
N LYS A 161 -14.04 -12.50 20.94
CA LYS A 161 -14.03 -13.23 22.23
C LYS A 161 -12.62 -13.76 22.54
N SER A 162 -11.94 -14.33 21.55
CA SER A 162 -10.57 -14.82 21.70
C SER A 162 -9.57 -13.73 22.08
N LEU A 163 -9.64 -12.56 21.42
CA LEU A 163 -8.79 -11.42 21.77
C LEU A 163 -9.07 -10.92 23.19
N VAL A 164 -10.33 -10.88 23.62
CA VAL A 164 -10.67 -10.52 25.02
C VAL A 164 -10.07 -11.51 26.01
N SER A 165 -10.11 -12.81 25.73
CA SER A 165 -9.48 -13.84 26.56
C SER A 165 -7.97 -13.66 26.63
N TYR A 166 -7.32 -13.40 25.49
CA TYR A 166 -5.88 -13.15 25.40
C TYR A 166 -5.47 -11.93 26.24
N MET A 167 -6.16 -10.81 26.03
CA MET A 167 -5.89 -9.56 26.76
C MET A 167 -6.07 -9.72 28.27
N LYS A 168 -7.08 -10.48 28.73
CA LYS A 168 -7.27 -10.75 30.17
C LYS A 168 -6.17 -11.64 30.75
N LYS A 169 -5.71 -12.64 29.99
CA LYS A 169 -4.70 -13.62 30.44
C LYS A 169 -3.31 -13.00 30.58
N TYR A 170 -2.95 -12.11 29.66
CA TYR A 170 -1.61 -11.52 29.56
C TYR A 170 -1.54 -10.04 29.96
N ALA A 171 -2.61 -9.44 30.48
CA ALA A 171 -2.59 -8.06 30.97
C ALA A 171 -1.41 -7.83 31.95
N PHE A 172 -0.63 -6.79 31.68
CA PHE A 172 0.59 -6.41 32.39
C PHE A 172 1.70 -7.47 32.37
N LYS A 173 1.74 -8.29 31.31
CA LYS A 173 2.75 -9.33 31.09
C LYS A 173 3.25 -9.30 29.65
N ASN A 174 4.26 -10.11 29.41
CA ASN A 174 4.73 -10.43 28.08
C ASN A 174 4.01 -11.66 27.48
N ALA A 175 3.93 -11.72 26.16
CA ALA A 175 3.45 -12.88 25.40
C ALA A 175 4.23 -13.05 24.09
N ASN A 176 4.40 -14.28 23.63
CA ASN A 176 4.94 -14.62 22.31
C ASN A 176 3.79 -14.99 21.36
N THR A 177 4.15 -15.20 20.09
CA THR A 177 3.20 -15.58 19.04
C THR A 177 2.44 -16.86 19.40
N GLU A 178 3.13 -17.85 19.98
CA GLU A 178 2.55 -19.13 20.40
C GLU A 178 1.45 -18.95 21.46
N GLU A 179 1.64 -18.03 22.40
CA GLU A 179 0.62 -17.75 23.43
C GLU A 179 -0.64 -17.12 22.84
N LEU A 180 -0.52 -16.26 21.82
CA LEU A 180 -1.67 -15.70 21.10
C LEU A 180 -2.46 -16.84 20.44
N TRP A 181 -1.77 -17.69 19.67
CA TRP A 181 -2.40 -18.80 18.96
C TRP A 181 -3.04 -19.82 19.89
N SER A 182 -2.37 -20.17 21.00
CA SER A 182 -2.94 -21.03 22.03
C SER A 182 -4.27 -20.51 22.57
N VAL A 183 -4.37 -19.23 22.92
CA VAL A 183 -5.63 -18.66 23.46
C VAL A 183 -6.72 -18.58 22.40
N LEU A 184 -6.38 -18.19 21.18
CA LEU A 184 -7.35 -18.16 20.09
C LEU A 184 -7.82 -19.57 19.71
N SER A 185 -6.95 -20.58 19.79
CA SER A 185 -7.31 -21.98 19.62
C SER A 185 -8.28 -22.48 20.66
N GLU A 186 -8.02 -22.22 21.95
CA GLU A 186 -8.89 -22.59 23.06
C GLU A 186 -10.31 -22.02 22.89
N THR A 187 -10.41 -20.77 22.41
CA THR A 187 -11.70 -20.08 22.30
C THR A 187 -12.44 -20.42 20.99
N SER A 188 -11.72 -20.67 19.90
CA SER A 188 -12.32 -20.96 18.58
C SER A 188 -12.58 -22.44 18.32
N GLY A 189 -11.90 -23.34 19.03
CA GLY A 189 -11.90 -24.77 18.75
C GLY A 189 -11.10 -25.18 17.51
N VAL A 190 -10.34 -24.25 16.92
CA VAL A 190 -9.49 -24.48 15.74
C VAL A 190 -8.02 -24.57 16.14
N GLU A 191 -7.27 -25.52 15.59
CA GLU A 191 -5.82 -25.69 15.82
C GLU A 191 -4.99 -24.63 15.07
N LEU A 192 -5.05 -23.37 15.54
CA LEU A 192 -4.47 -22.21 14.90
C LEU A 192 -2.95 -22.20 14.88
N ASN A 193 -2.27 -22.81 15.85
CA ASN A 193 -0.80 -22.91 15.81
C ASN A 193 -0.32 -23.52 14.50
N LYS A 194 -0.95 -24.63 14.06
CA LYS A 194 -0.59 -25.29 12.80
C LYS A 194 -0.83 -24.40 11.59
N ILE A 195 -1.97 -23.70 11.56
CA ILE A 195 -2.34 -22.82 10.45
C ILE A 195 -1.39 -21.62 10.40
N MET A 196 -1.31 -20.89 11.50
CA MET A 196 -0.63 -19.60 11.56
C MET A 196 0.89 -19.70 11.54
N ASP A 197 1.48 -20.80 12.01
CA ASP A 197 2.92 -21.05 11.84
C ASP A 197 3.31 -21.01 10.35
N THR A 198 2.46 -21.54 9.45
CA THR A 198 2.71 -21.46 7.99
C THR A 198 2.60 -20.04 7.44
N TRP A 199 2.04 -19.09 8.18
CA TRP A 199 1.92 -17.69 7.76
C TRP A 199 2.96 -16.78 8.41
N THR A 200 3.39 -17.10 9.63
CA THR A 200 4.31 -16.26 10.41
C THR A 200 5.78 -16.69 10.30
N LYS A 201 6.06 -18.00 10.20
CA LYS A 201 7.43 -18.56 10.25
C LYS A 201 8.07 -18.80 8.88
N GLN A 202 7.33 -18.60 7.79
CA GLN A 202 7.88 -18.64 6.43
C GLN A 202 7.61 -17.34 5.65
N LYS A 203 8.53 -17.02 4.74
CA LYS A 203 8.41 -15.88 3.83
C LYS A 203 7.54 -16.22 2.62
N GLY A 204 6.99 -15.20 1.97
CA GLY A 204 6.13 -15.34 0.82
C GLY A 204 4.68 -15.69 1.16
N TYR A 205 3.92 -15.90 0.09
CA TYR A 205 2.50 -16.23 0.13
C TYR A 205 2.11 -17.07 -1.10
N PRO A 206 0.97 -17.78 -1.05
CA PRO A 206 0.53 -18.59 -2.17
C PRO A 206 -0.24 -17.79 -3.22
N VAL A 207 -0.16 -18.25 -4.47
CA VAL A 207 -1.20 -18.05 -5.49
C VAL A 207 -2.05 -19.31 -5.58
N ILE A 208 -3.37 -19.13 -5.51
CA ILE A 208 -4.36 -20.19 -5.60
C ILE A 208 -4.89 -20.24 -7.02
N SER A 209 -4.48 -21.26 -7.77
CA SER A 209 -5.03 -21.56 -9.08
C SER A 209 -6.36 -22.28 -8.93
N VAL A 210 -7.38 -21.83 -9.65
CA VAL A 210 -8.75 -22.33 -9.58
C VAL A 210 -9.21 -22.71 -10.98
N LYS A 211 -9.65 -23.94 -11.14
CA LYS A 211 -10.20 -24.48 -12.38
C LYS A 211 -11.57 -25.08 -12.12
N LEU A 212 -12.47 -24.97 -13.09
CA LEU A 212 -13.75 -25.68 -13.06
C LEU A 212 -13.70 -26.85 -14.05
N ASN A 213 -13.74 -28.07 -13.53
CA ASN A 213 -13.84 -29.29 -14.31
C ASN A 213 -15.24 -29.87 -14.09
N ASP A 214 -16.12 -29.72 -15.08
CA ASP A 214 -17.55 -30.07 -14.98
C ASP A 214 -18.24 -29.38 -13.80
N HIS A 215 -18.45 -30.09 -12.69
CA HIS A 215 -19.08 -29.58 -11.45
C HIS A 215 -18.09 -29.45 -10.28
N THR A 216 -16.84 -29.86 -10.49
CA THR A 216 -15.80 -29.87 -9.46
C THR A 216 -14.87 -28.68 -9.61
N LEU A 217 -14.78 -27.86 -8.57
CA LEU A 217 -13.74 -26.84 -8.44
C LEU A 217 -12.45 -27.51 -7.99
N VAL A 218 -11.38 -27.28 -8.75
CA VAL A 218 -10.04 -27.77 -8.45
C VAL A 218 -9.17 -26.58 -8.04
N PHE A 219 -8.59 -26.68 -6.85
CA PHE A 219 -7.69 -25.70 -6.28
C PHE A 219 -6.27 -26.25 -6.28
N GLU A 220 -5.30 -25.42 -6.63
CA GLU A 220 -3.87 -25.72 -6.50
C GLU A 220 -3.14 -24.50 -5.96
N GLN A 221 -2.31 -24.68 -4.93
CA GLN A 221 -1.46 -23.63 -4.40
C GLN A 221 -0.01 -23.78 -4.87
N THR A 222 0.59 -22.65 -5.21
CA THR A 222 2.04 -22.52 -5.43
C THR A 222 2.51 -21.21 -4.79
N GLN A 223 3.78 -21.11 -4.39
CA GLN A 223 4.32 -19.83 -3.93
C GLN A 223 4.33 -18.83 -5.08
N PHE A 224 3.89 -17.60 -4.81
CA PHE A 224 4.06 -16.50 -5.75
C PHE A 224 5.43 -15.84 -5.53
N LEU A 225 6.27 -15.82 -6.58
CA LEU A 225 7.51 -15.06 -6.62
C LEU A 225 7.53 -14.19 -7.88
N SER A 226 7.92 -12.92 -7.74
CA SER A 226 8.02 -12.00 -8.87
C SER A 226 9.14 -12.36 -9.85
N SER A 227 10.13 -13.14 -9.41
CA SER A 227 11.18 -13.72 -10.25
C SER A 227 10.74 -14.97 -11.02
N ALA A 228 9.49 -15.44 -10.82
CA ALA A 228 8.94 -16.65 -11.42
C ALA A 228 9.72 -17.95 -11.12
N LEU A 229 10.49 -17.96 -10.03
CA LEU A 229 11.17 -19.17 -9.56
C LEU A 229 10.19 -20.15 -8.90
N ASP A 230 10.42 -21.45 -9.10
CA ASP A 230 9.66 -22.50 -8.45
C ASP A 230 10.00 -22.64 -6.97
N SER A 231 9.01 -23.03 -6.17
CA SER A 231 9.17 -23.32 -4.75
C SER A 231 8.21 -24.41 -4.29
N ASN A 232 8.66 -25.17 -3.29
CA ASN A 232 7.88 -26.22 -2.63
C ASN A 232 7.22 -25.73 -1.33
N ALA A 233 7.21 -24.42 -1.06
CA ALA A 233 6.54 -23.86 0.11
C ALA A 233 5.03 -24.14 0.07
N LEU A 234 4.47 -24.46 1.23
CA LEU A 234 3.07 -24.82 1.40
C LEU A 234 2.48 -24.01 2.56
N TRP A 235 1.24 -23.55 2.40
CA TRP A 235 0.48 -22.88 3.44
C TRP A 235 -0.77 -23.67 3.76
N LEU A 236 -1.24 -23.59 5.01
CA LEU A 236 -2.61 -23.96 5.35
C LEU A 236 -3.47 -22.72 5.06
N VAL A 237 -4.17 -22.71 3.92
CA VAL A 237 -4.80 -21.49 3.39
C VAL A 237 -6.28 -21.41 3.78
N PRO A 238 -6.70 -20.42 4.60
CA PRO A 238 -8.10 -20.19 4.88
C PRO A 238 -8.78 -19.57 3.64
N LEU A 239 -9.47 -20.39 2.86
CA LEU A 239 -10.16 -19.96 1.64
C LEU A 239 -11.57 -19.47 1.95
N THR A 240 -11.92 -18.34 1.36
CA THR A 240 -13.29 -17.83 1.27
C THR A 240 -13.75 -17.87 -0.19
N LEU A 241 -14.99 -18.29 -0.42
CA LEU A 241 -15.57 -18.46 -1.75
C LEU A 241 -17.01 -17.94 -1.75
N SER A 242 -17.38 -17.18 -2.78
CA SER A 242 -18.75 -16.74 -3.06
C SER A 242 -19.20 -17.24 -4.44
N LEU A 243 -20.44 -17.72 -4.53
CA LEU A 243 -21.06 -18.19 -5.78
C LEU A 243 -22.29 -17.34 -6.12
N CYS A 244 -22.22 -16.58 -7.22
CA CYS A 244 -23.27 -15.74 -7.81
C CYS A 244 -23.80 -14.59 -6.93
N SER A 245 -23.69 -14.71 -5.62
CA SER A 245 -24.12 -13.74 -4.61
C SER A 245 -23.23 -13.84 -3.38
N TYR A 246 -22.93 -12.69 -2.77
CA TYR A 246 -22.25 -12.61 -1.48
C TYR A 246 -23.04 -13.20 -0.32
N ASN A 247 -24.30 -13.62 -0.51
CA ASN A 247 -25.04 -14.39 0.49
C ASN A 247 -24.71 -15.88 0.46
N ASN A 248 -24.22 -16.38 -0.68
CA ASN A 248 -23.83 -17.77 -0.88
C ASN A 248 -22.32 -17.90 -0.70
N GLN A 249 -21.88 -17.92 0.56
CA GLN A 249 -20.47 -17.99 0.92
C GLN A 249 -20.11 -19.32 1.56
N LYS A 250 -18.86 -19.73 1.33
CA LYS A 250 -18.24 -20.86 2.02
C LYS A 250 -16.84 -20.49 2.50
N ARG A 251 -16.47 -21.03 3.66
CA ARG A 251 -15.14 -20.90 4.26
C ARG A 251 -14.60 -22.29 4.55
N PHE A 252 -13.37 -22.56 4.14
CA PHE A 252 -12.74 -23.86 4.35
C PHE A 252 -11.21 -23.72 4.32
N LEU A 253 -10.51 -24.75 4.79
CA LEU A 253 -9.05 -24.76 4.83
C LEU A 253 -8.53 -25.59 3.65
N LEU A 254 -7.62 -25.02 2.86
CA LEU A 254 -6.83 -25.79 1.90
C LEU A 254 -5.57 -26.28 2.60
N GLU A 255 -5.56 -27.56 2.98
CA GLU A 255 -4.49 -28.16 3.78
C GLU A 255 -3.34 -28.74 2.95
N ALA A 256 -3.61 -29.11 1.70
CA ALA A 256 -2.66 -29.75 0.80
C ALA A 256 -2.32 -28.85 -0.38
N LYS A 257 -1.37 -29.30 -1.21
CA LYS A 257 -0.98 -28.60 -2.45
C LYS A 257 -2.17 -28.42 -3.40
N ALA A 258 -3.06 -29.40 -3.44
CA ALA A 258 -4.28 -29.34 -4.23
C ALA A 258 -5.49 -29.79 -3.41
N GLY A 259 -6.67 -29.34 -3.79
CA GLY A 259 -7.93 -29.71 -3.19
C GLY A 259 -9.05 -29.63 -4.21
N ASN A 260 -10.19 -30.27 -3.91
CA ASN A 260 -11.38 -30.22 -4.74
C ASN A 260 -12.61 -29.89 -3.89
N MET A 261 -13.62 -29.34 -4.56
CA MET A 261 -14.93 -29.07 -3.95
C MET A 261 -16.00 -29.15 -5.03
N GLU A 262 -17.09 -29.84 -4.74
CA GLU A 262 -18.26 -29.80 -5.61
C GLU A 262 -18.95 -28.44 -5.49
N ILE A 263 -19.31 -27.84 -6.63
CA ILE A 263 -19.94 -26.51 -6.65
C ILE A 263 -21.27 -26.48 -5.88
N GLU A 264 -21.93 -27.63 -5.80
CA GLU A 264 -23.18 -27.85 -5.08
C GLU A 264 -23.00 -27.69 -3.57
N ASP A 265 -21.80 -27.98 -3.04
CA ASP A 265 -21.50 -27.82 -1.62
C ASP A 265 -21.39 -26.35 -1.19
N VAL A 266 -21.49 -25.41 -2.13
CA VAL A 266 -21.48 -23.95 -1.89
C VAL A 266 -22.91 -23.38 -1.91
N SER A 267 -23.80 -23.94 -2.73
CA SER A 267 -25.12 -23.36 -2.97
C SER A 267 -26.09 -23.76 -1.85
N CYS A 268 -26.65 -22.78 -1.14
CA CYS A 268 -27.75 -22.99 -0.19
C CYS A 268 -29.14 -22.93 -0.86
N SER A 269 -29.21 -22.63 -2.17
CA SER A 269 -30.46 -22.44 -2.92
C SER A 269 -30.46 -23.25 -4.21
N TYR A 270 -31.49 -24.08 -4.37
CA TYR A 270 -31.69 -25.05 -5.47
C TYR A 270 -31.65 -24.44 -6.89
N ASP A 271 -31.82 -23.11 -7.04
CA ASP A 271 -32.02 -22.44 -8.33
C ASP A 271 -30.74 -21.96 -9.04
N VAL A 272 -29.55 -22.16 -8.47
CA VAL A 272 -28.28 -21.58 -8.98
C VAL A 272 -27.24 -22.64 -9.40
N CYS A 273 -27.56 -23.93 -9.27
CA CYS A 273 -26.63 -25.02 -9.60
C CYS A 273 -26.46 -25.23 -11.11
N PRO A 274 -25.22 -25.36 -11.63
CA PRO A 274 -24.97 -25.71 -13.02
C PRO A 274 -25.47 -27.12 -13.42
N SER A 275 -25.75 -27.99 -12.45
CA SER A 275 -26.10 -29.41 -12.67
C SER A 275 -27.50 -29.68 -13.21
N GLN A 276 -28.36 -28.66 -13.37
CA GLN A 276 -29.66 -28.78 -14.08
C GLN A 276 -29.68 -28.10 -15.46
N MET A 277 -28.52 -27.79 -16.04
CA MET A 277 -28.40 -27.20 -17.38
C MET A 277 -28.74 -28.21 -18.50
N THR A 278 -30.00 -28.31 -18.89
CA THR A 278 -30.37 -28.98 -20.16
C THR A 278 -30.02 -28.11 -21.36
N ASN A 279 -29.72 -28.74 -22.50
CA ASN A 279 -29.28 -28.07 -23.74
C ASN A 279 -30.25 -26.98 -24.28
N SER A 280 -31.47 -26.86 -23.75
CA SER A 280 -32.48 -25.88 -24.17
C SER A 280 -32.39 -24.51 -23.48
N ASN A 281 -31.61 -24.35 -22.40
CA ASN A 281 -31.49 -23.09 -21.65
C ASN A 281 -30.11 -22.40 -21.79
N LYS A 282 -29.24 -22.88 -22.67
CA LYS A 282 -27.89 -22.30 -22.90
C LYS A 282 -27.91 -20.86 -23.41
N GLU A 283 -29.01 -20.41 -24.03
CA GLU A 283 -29.10 -19.08 -24.63
C GLU A 283 -29.60 -17.98 -23.67
N ASN A 284 -30.28 -18.32 -22.56
CA ASN A 284 -30.91 -17.34 -21.66
C ASN A 284 -30.29 -17.22 -20.26
N VAL A 285 -29.25 -18.00 -19.92
CA VAL A 285 -28.56 -17.95 -18.60
C VAL A 285 -27.08 -17.53 -18.73
N GLY A 286 -26.70 -16.97 -19.88
CA GLY A 286 -25.34 -16.49 -20.17
C GLY A 286 -24.85 -15.29 -19.35
N GLU A 287 -25.62 -14.82 -18.36
CA GLU A 287 -25.44 -13.49 -17.76
C GLU A 287 -25.30 -13.44 -16.21
N SER A 288 -25.48 -14.52 -15.43
CA SER A 288 -25.55 -14.36 -13.95
C SER A 288 -24.74 -15.32 -13.07
N TRP A 289 -23.94 -16.24 -13.60
CA TRP A 289 -23.14 -17.14 -12.74
C TRP A 289 -21.66 -16.73 -12.67
N TRP A 290 -21.12 -16.66 -11.45
CA TRP A 290 -19.73 -16.29 -11.19
C TRP A 290 -19.24 -16.87 -9.88
N ILE A 291 -17.93 -17.06 -9.77
CA ILE A 291 -17.28 -17.52 -8.54
C ILE A 291 -16.18 -16.54 -8.18
N LYS A 292 -16.21 -16.06 -6.94
CA LYS A 292 -15.14 -15.22 -6.39
C LYS A 292 -14.50 -15.94 -5.21
N ILE A 293 -13.25 -16.34 -5.38
CA ILE A 293 -12.36 -16.77 -4.30
C ILE A 293 -11.70 -15.53 -3.69
N ASN A 294 -11.39 -15.62 -2.39
CA ASN A 294 -10.84 -14.54 -1.59
C ASN A 294 -11.80 -13.34 -1.55
N ILE A 295 -12.99 -13.56 -0.98
CA ILE A 295 -14.04 -12.55 -0.84
C ILE A 295 -13.47 -11.29 -0.18
N HIS A 296 -13.76 -10.13 -0.77
CA HIS A 296 -13.25 -8.81 -0.35
C HIS A 296 -11.72 -8.70 -0.31
N GLN A 297 -10.99 -9.65 -0.90
CA GLN A 297 -9.54 -9.79 -0.77
C GLN A 297 -9.06 -9.86 0.68
N ALA A 298 -9.87 -10.47 1.56
CA ALA A 298 -9.57 -10.62 2.99
C ALA A 298 -8.34 -11.49 3.29
N GLY A 299 -8.07 -12.47 2.42
CA GLY A 299 -6.95 -13.38 2.52
C GLY A 299 -5.66 -12.82 1.93
N PHE A 300 -4.53 -13.08 2.60
CA PHE A 300 -3.19 -12.69 2.13
C PHE A 300 -2.65 -13.65 1.06
N TYR A 301 -3.38 -13.80 -0.04
CA TYR A 301 -3.00 -14.66 -1.16
C TYR A 301 -3.60 -14.17 -2.47
N ARG A 302 -2.98 -14.53 -3.59
CA ARG A 302 -3.50 -14.23 -4.94
C ARG A 302 -4.39 -15.36 -5.43
N VAL A 303 -5.28 -15.06 -6.37
CA VAL A 303 -6.10 -16.07 -7.05
C VAL A 303 -5.87 -15.98 -8.55
N LYS A 304 -5.60 -17.12 -9.18
CA LYS A 304 -5.52 -17.29 -10.62
C LYS A 304 -6.69 -18.14 -11.08
N TYR A 305 -7.55 -17.59 -11.91
CA TYR A 305 -8.67 -18.31 -12.50
C TYR A 305 -8.25 -18.88 -13.86
N ASP A 306 -8.86 -19.98 -14.28
CA ASP A 306 -8.84 -20.39 -15.69
C ASP A 306 -9.54 -19.37 -16.59
N ASP A 307 -9.37 -19.52 -17.90
CA ASP A 307 -9.87 -18.55 -18.88
C ASP A 307 -11.39 -18.41 -18.87
N ASN A 308 -12.12 -19.50 -18.55
CA ASN A 308 -13.58 -19.51 -18.51
C ASN A 308 -14.10 -18.74 -17.29
N LEU A 309 -13.63 -19.09 -16.09
CA LEU A 309 -13.97 -18.40 -14.85
C LEU A 309 -13.55 -16.93 -14.91
N ALA A 310 -12.37 -16.63 -15.46
CA ALA A 310 -11.91 -15.26 -15.67
C ALA A 310 -12.81 -14.50 -16.65
N ALA A 311 -13.30 -15.13 -17.72
CA ALA A 311 -14.24 -14.51 -18.66
C ALA A 311 -15.57 -14.17 -18.01
N GLN A 312 -16.10 -15.04 -17.14
CA GLN A 312 -17.33 -14.75 -16.40
C GLN A 312 -17.13 -13.58 -15.44
N LEU A 313 -16.04 -13.58 -14.65
CA LEU A 313 -15.72 -12.47 -13.75
C LEU A 313 -15.60 -11.13 -14.51
N ARG A 314 -15.00 -11.11 -15.70
CA ARG A 314 -14.96 -9.90 -16.54
C ARG A 314 -16.34 -9.37 -16.93
N LYS A 315 -17.29 -10.26 -17.22
CA LYS A 315 -18.69 -9.86 -17.50
C LYS A 315 -19.38 -9.28 -16.27
N VAL A 316 -19.16 -9.89 -15.10
CA VAL A 316 -19.79 -9.47 -13.83
C VAL A 316 -19.24 -8.13 -13.32
N ILE A 317 -17.95 -7.87 -13.58
CA ILE A 317 -17.35 -6.55 -13.34
C ILE A 317 -17.97 -5.50 -14.26
N ALA A 318 -18.21 -5.83 -15.54
CA ALA A 318 -18.86 -4.90 -16.47
C ALA A 318 -20.30 -4.56 -16.06
N SER A 319 -20.96 -5.43 -15.30
CA SER A 319 -22.31 -5.21 -14.75
C SER A 319 -22.32 -4.64 -13.31
N ASN A 320 -21.16 -4.24 -12.76
CA ASN A 320 -20.99 -3.69 -11.39
C ASN A 320 -21.64 -4.55 -10.28
N SER A 321 -21.59 -5.87 -10.42
CA SER A 321 -22.24 -6.80 -9.49
C SER A 321 -21.31 -7.31 -8.38
N LEU A 322 -20.02 -6.95 -8.43
CA LEU A 322 -19.04 -7.28 -7.39
C LEU A 322 -18.89 -6.12 -6.39
N SER A 323 -18.40 -6.43 -5.20
CA SER A 323 -18.00 -5.39 -4.24
C SER A 323 -16.79 -4.62 -4.79
N ALA A 324 -16.67 -3.33 -4.44
CA ALA A 324 -15.51 -2.51 -4.85
C ALA A 324 -14.15 -3.16 -4.50
N ALA A 325 -14.08 -3.88 -3.39
CA ALA A 325 -12.90 -4.64 -2.99
C ALA A 325 -12.57 -5.80 -3.95
N ASP A 326 -13.59 -6.46 -4.50
CA ASP A 326 -13.42 -7.59 -5.42
C ASP A 326 -13.29 -7.17 -6.90
N GLU A 327 -13.67 -5.94 -7.24
CA GLU A 327 -13.42 -5.34 -8.56
C GLU A 327 -11.95 -4.93 -8.77
N PHE A 328 -11.21 -4.69 -7.68
CA PHE A 328 -9.82 -4.21 -7.65
C PHE A 328 -8.77 -5.16 -8.29
N VAL A 329 -9.20 -6.25 -8.93
CA VAL A 329 -8.35 -7.34 -9.46
C VAL A 329 -7.78 -7.05 -10.86
N PHE A 330 -8.29 -6.06 -11.60
CA PHE A 330 -7.86 -5.81 -12.98
C PHE A 330 -6.97 -4.56 -13.12
N PRO A 331 -5.85 -4.61 -13.87
CA PRO A 331 -5.05 -3.42 -14.15
C PRO A 331 -5.87 -2.44 -15.00
N TYR A 332 -6.40 -1.40 -14.38
CA TYR A 332 -7.12 -0.33 -15.07
C TYR A 332 -6.14 0.62 -15.74
N CYS A 333 -6.13 0.62 -17.08
CA CYS A 333 -5.23 1.41 -17.90
C CYS A 333 -5.58 2.91 -17.94
N ILE A 334 -4.65 3.70 -18.47
CA ILE A 334 -4.71 5.16 -18.73
C ILE A 334 -6.05 5.64 -19.34
N MET A 335 -6.73 4.84 -20.16
CA MET A 335 -8.03 5.21 -20.74
C MET A 335 -9.14 5.39 -19.70
N THR A 336 -9.04 4.71 -18.55
CA THR A 336 -9.94 4.89 -17.40
C THR A 336 -9.72 6.24 -16.73
N ILE A 337 -8.48 6.74 -16.71
CA ILE A 337 -8.11 8.05 -16.15
C ILE A 337 -8.81 9.15 -16.95
N TYR A 338 -8.77 9.09 -18.29
CA TYR A 338 -9.46 10.05 -19.15
C TYR A 338 -10.98 10.03 -18.99
N THR A 339 -11.58 8.83 -18.92
CA THR A 339 -13.03 8.69 -18.71
C THR A 339 -13.46 9.22 -17.34
N SER A 340 -12.60 9.05 -16.33
CA SER A 340 -12.85 9.52 -14.97
C SER A 340 -12.69 11.04 -14.86
N GLU A 341 -11.70 11.63 -15.53
CA GLU A 341 -11.52 13.09 -15.56
C GLU A 341 -12.74 13.80 -16.14
N ARG A 342 -13.28 13.31 -17.27
CA ARG A 342 -14.51 13.85 -17.86
C ARG A 342 -15.73 13.80 -16.94
N LYS A 343 -15.76 12.84 -16.01
CA LYS A 343 -16.86 12.66 -15.04
C LYS A 343 -16.67 13.49 -13.78
N LEU A 344 -15.43 13.62 -13.29
CA LEU A 344 -15.13 14.21 -11.98
C LEU A 344 -14.78 15.70 -12.06
N GLY A 345 -14.13 16.14 -13.15
CA GLY A 345 -13.66 17.51 -13.34
C GLY A 345 -12.71 18.01 -12.25
N TRP A 346 -12.45 19.32 -12.24
CA TRP A 346 -11.63 19.99 -11.22
C TRP A 346 -12.43 20.42 -9.98
N ASP A 347 -13.74 20.57 -10.11
CA ASP A 347 -14.60 21.13 -9.07
C ASP A 347 -15.43 20.04 -8.41
N ALA A 348 -15.58 20.13 -7.09
CA ALA A 348 -16.43 19.22 -6.33
C ALA A 348 -17.91 19.41 -6.70
N THR A 349 -18.66 18.31 -6.72
CA THR A 349 -20.11 18.37 -6.97
C THR A 349 -20.90 18.32 -5.65
N PRO A 350 -22.05 19.00 -5.54
CA PRO A 350 -22.86 18.95 -4.32
C PRO A 350 -23.27 17.51 -3.97
N GLY A 351 -23.02 17.07 -2.73
CA GLY A 351 -23.32 15.71 -2.28
C GLY A 351 -22.31 14.65 -2.72
N GLU A 352 -21.15 15.07 -3.24
CA GLU A 352 -20.08 14.17 -3.63
C GLU A 352 -19.56 13.31 -2.47
N SER A 353 -19.35 12.02 -2.73
CA SER A 353 -18.70 11.13 -1.75
C SER A 353 -17.22 11.46 -1.58
N GLN A 354 -16.69 11.30 -0.37
CA GLN A 354 -15.26 11.50 -0.10
C GLN A 354 -14.36 10.65 -1.01
N LEU A 355 -14.82 9.45 -1.41
CA LEU A 355 -14.09 8.59 -2.34
C LEU A 355 -13.90 9.25 -3.71
N ASN A 356 -14.90 9.95 -4.23
CA ASN A 356 -14.78 10.65 -5.51
C ASN A 356 -13.81 11.84 -5.41
N ALA A 357 -13.78 12.54 -4.27
CA ALA A 357 -12.80 13.59 -4.03
C ALA A 357 -11.36 13.04 -4.04
N LEU A 358 -11.14 11.87 -3.41
CA LEU A 358 -9.85 11.17 -3.45
C LEU A 358 -9.47 10.73 -4.87
N ILE A 359 -10.42 10.13 -5.61
CA ILE A 359 -10.16 9.69 -6.99
C ILE A 359 -9.89 10.88 -7.91
N ARG A 360 -10.57 12.01 -7.72
CA ARG A 360 -10.32 13.25 -8.48
C ARG A 360 -8.86 13.69 -8.33
N GLU A 361 -8.34 13.74 -7.09
CA GLU A 361 -6.94 14.10 -6.83
C GLU A 361 -5.99 13.17 -7.60
N GLU A 362 -6.17 11.86 -7.45
CA GLU A 362 -5.29 10.86 -8.06
C GLU A 362 -5.30 10.95 -9.59
N VAL A 363 -6.49 11.11 -10.19
CA VAL A 363 -6.66 11.26 -11.64
C VAL A 363 -5.98 12.52 -12.15
N LEU A 364 -6.23 13.67 -11.53
CA LEU A 364 -5.63 14.95 -11.97
C LEU A 364 -4.12 14.96 -11.77
N THR A 365 -3.63 14.38 -10.68
CA THR A 365 -2.20 14.25 -10.40
C THR A 365 -1.51 13.38 -11.44
N ALA A 366 -2.08 12.21 -11.77
CA ALA A 366 -1.56 11.36 -12.83
C ALA A 366 -1.52 12.09 -14.18
N LEU A 367 -2.61 12.78 -14.56
CA LEU A 367 -2.66 13.56 -15.81
C LEU A 367 -1.63 14.69 -15.85
N ALA A 368 -1.40 15.37 -14.72
CA ALA A 368 -0.35 16.37 -14.61
C ALA A 368 1.03 15.73 -14.82
N CYS A 369 1.33 14.60 -14.16
CA CYS A 369 2.57 13.84 -14.35
C CYS A 369 2.82 13.42 -15.80
N PHE A 370 1.77 13.15 -16.58
CA PHE A 370 1.86 12.78 -17.99
C PHE A 370 1.82 13.98 -18.97
N ASP A 371 1.93 15.22 -18.49
CA ASP A 371 1.82 16.44 -19.31
C ASP A 371 0.54 16.52 -20.14
N HIS A 372 -0.59 16.05 -19.62
CA HIS A 372 -1.87 16.17 -20.33
C HIS A 372 -2.20 17.66 -20.58
N PRO A 373 -2.26 18.14 -21.85
CA PRO A 373 -2.27 19.57 -22.12
C PRO A 373 -3.47 20.33 -21.52
N PRO A 374 -4.74 19.84 -21.61
CA PRO A 374 -5.88 20.50 -20.97
C PRO A 374 -5.74 20.62 -19.45
N THR A 375 -5.30 19.53 -18.79
CA THR A 375 -5.07 19.53 -17.33
C THR A 375 -3.97 20.52 -16.98
N LYS A 376 -2.87 20.55 -17.73
CA LYS A 376 -1.74 21.46 -17.48
C LYS A 376 -2.14 22.93 -17.61
N VAL A 377 -2.89 23.29 -18.65
CA VAL A 377 -3.36 24.68 -18.86
C VAL A 377 -4.28 25.13 -17.72
N GLU A 378 -5.27 24.30 -17.36
CA GLU A 378 -6.21 24.65 -16.28
C GLU A 378 -5.52 24.70 -14.91
N ALA A 379 -4.59 23.77 -14.66
CA ALA A 379 -3.77 23.73 -13.46
C ALA A 379 -2.95 25.02 -13.25
N ILE A 380 -2.23 25.46 -14.30
CA ILE A 380 -1.40 26.67 -14.25
C ILE A 380 -2.28 27.91 -14.08
N LYS A 381 -3.42 27.99 -14.76
CA LYS A 381 -4.39 29.08 -14.62
C LYS A 381 -4.91 29.19 -13.18
N ARG A 382 -5.33 28.07 -12.58
CA ARG A 382 -5.78 28.05 -11.17
C ARG A 382 -4.65 28.40 -10.20
N PHE A 383 -3.42 27.97 -10.49
CA PHE A 383 -2.24 28.35 -9.69
C PHE A 383 -1.94 29.84 -9.77
N GLN A 384 -2.10 30.49 -10.94
CA GLN A 384 -1.93 31.94 -11.06
C GLN A 384 -2.95 32.71 -10.21
N VAL A 385 -4.22 32.29 -10.20
CA VAL A 385 -5.22 32.88 -9.31
C VAL A 385 -4.84 32.66 -7.85
N TYR A 386 -4.32 31.49 -7.49
CA TYR A 386 -3.82 31.22 -6.14
C TYR A 386 -2.62 32.10 -5.74
N LEU A 387 -1.79 32.55 -6.68
CA LEU A 387 -0.71 33.51 -6.43
C LEU A 387 -1.24 34.90 -6.06
N GLU A 388 -2.41 35.28 -6.59
CA GLU A 388 -3.05 36.57 -6.32
C GLU A 388 -3.92 36.51 -5.05
N ASP A 389 -4.64 35.41 -4.83
CA ASP A 389 -5.50 35.17 -3.68
C ASP A 389 -5.28 33.76 -3.09
N ARG A 390 -4.61 33.71 -1.94
CA ARG A 390 -4.33 32.47 -1.20
C ARG A 390 -5.60 31.78 -0.67
N ASN A 391 -6.70 32.52 -0.52
CA ASN A 391 -7.96 32.01 0.01
C ASN A 391 -8.94 31.62 -1.10
N THR A 392 -8.50 31.60 -2.36
CA THR A 392 -9.38 31.29 -3.49
C THR A 392 -9.97 29.89 -3.39
N SER A 393 -11.27 29.77 -3.66
CA SER A 393 -11.97 28.49 -3.78
C SER A 393 -11.70 27.77 -5.10
N LEU A 394 -11.00 28.41 -6.06
CA LEU A 394 -10.72 27.84 -7.37
C LEU A 394 -9.60 26.80 -7.36
N LEU A 395 -8.78 26.80 -6.31
CA LEU A 395 -7.76 25.78 -6.09
C LEU A 395 -7.93 25.23 -4.67
N PRO A 396 -9.00 24.46 -4.40
CA PRO A 396 -9.24 23.87 -3.09
C PRO A 396 -8.12 22.89 -2.75
N VAL A 397 -7.92 22.64 -1.45
CA VAL A 397 -6.81 21.79 -0.96
C VAL A 397 -6.70 20.48 -1.72
N ASP A 398 -7.81 19.78 -1.96
CA ASP A 398 -7.80 18.48 -2.62
C ASP A 398 -7.25 18.52 -4.07
N THR A 399 -7.44 19.60 -4.83
CA THR A 399 -6.90 19.73 -6.20
C THR A 399 -5.63 20.58 -6.28
N ARG A 400 -5.40 21.44 -5.27
CA ARG A 400 -4.12 22.12 -4.98
C ARG A 400 -3.00 21.10 -4.74
N LYS A 401 -3.36 19.96 -4.12
CA LYS A 401 -2.45 19.09 -3.37
C LYS A 401 -1.37 18.34 -4.15
N GLN A 402 -1.42 18.27 -5.48
CA GLN A 402 -0.30 17.74 -6.27
C GLN A 402 -0.43 18.12 -7.74
N ALA A 403 -1.63 18.00 -8.32
CA ALA A 403 -1.85 18.26 -9.73
C ALA A 403 -1.38 19.66 -10.19
N ALA A 404 -1.72 20.72 -9.44
CA ALA A 404 -1.33 22.08 -9.79
C ALA A 404 0.17 22.34 -9.63
N TYR A 405 0.76 21.97 -8.50
CA TYR A 405 2.20 22.19 -8.28
C TYR A 405 3.07 21.35 -9.20
N ILE A 406 2.68 20.10 -9.47
CA ILE A 406 3.35 19.24 -10.46
C ILE A 406 3.23 19.87 -11.84
N ALA A 407 2.06 20.34 -12.26
CA ALA A 407 1.89 20.98 -13.57
C ALA A 407 2.78 22.22 -13.72
N VAL A 408 2.92 23.03 -12.66
CA VAL A 408 3.82 24.18 -12.61
C VAL A 408 5.28 23.75 -12.74
N MET A 409 5.72 22.75 -11.97
CA MET A 409 7.11 22.26 -12.03
C MET A 409 7.43 21.54 -13.33
N ARG A 410 6.49 20.83 -13.93
CA ARG A 410 6.62 20.25 -15.28
C ARG A 410 6.62 21.30 -16.39
N ASN A 411 6.26 22.56 -16.10
CA ASN A 411 6.42 23.68 -17.02
C ASN A 411 7.72 24.46 -16.78
N ALA A 412 8.40 24.24 -15.65
CA ALA A 412 9.67 24.88 -15.35
C ALA A 412 10.80 24.31 -16.21
N SER A 413 11.83 25.12 -16.44
CA SER A 413 13.06 24.73 -17.14
C SER A 413 14.24 25.58 -16.70
N SER A 414 15.42 25.20 -17.14
CA SER A 414 16.64 26.00 -17.01
C SER A 414 16.55 27.39 -17.67
N SER A 415 15.62 27.61 -18.60
CA SER A 415 15.33 28.94 -19.18
C SER A 415 14.20 29.68 -18.48
N ASP A 416 13.26 28.98 -17.83
CA ASP A 416 12.16 29.56 -17.06
C ASP A 416 12.04 28.92 -15.67
N ARG A 417 12.63 29.60 -14.68
CA ARG A 417 12.59 29.21 -13.26
C ARG A 417 11.40 29.75 -12.49
N THR A 418 10.47 30.43 -13.15
CA THR A 418 9.37 31.14 -12.47
C THR A 418 8.56 30.21 -11.57
N GLY A 419 8.23 29.01 -12.06
CA GLY A 419 7.49 28.00 -11.29
C GLY A 419 8.21 27.57 -10.00
N LEU A 420 9.51 27.28 -10.11
CA LEU A 420 10.35 26.89 -8.96
C LEU A 420 10.40 28.01 -7.91
N HIS A 421 10.69 29.24 -8.34
CA HIS A 421 10.77 30.39 -7.44
C HIS A 421 9.43 30.68 -6.76
N CYS A 422 8.31 30.53 -7.48
CA CYS A 422 6.98 30.68 -6.90
C CYS A 422 6.72 29.65 -5.80
N LEU A 423 7.05 28.37 -6.02
CA LEU A 423 6.87 27.33 -5.01
C LEU A 423 7.79 27.52 -3.80
N GLN A 424 9.07 27.87 -4.01
CA GLN A 424 9.99 28.21 -2.91
C GLN A 424 9.51 29.41 -2.10
N LYS A 425 8.93 30.42 -2.76
CA LYS A 425 8.33 31.57 -2.07
C LYS A 425 7.15 31.13 -1.20
N ILE A 426 6.22 30.33 -1.74
CA ILE A 426 5.07 29.81 -0.97
C ILE A 426 5.56 28.99 0.23
N TYR A 427 6.57 28.13 0.03
CA TYR A 427 7.16 27.32 1.11
C TYR A 427 7.66 28.16 2.28
N ARG A 428 8.28 29.31 1.99
CA ARG A 428 8.80 30.24 3.01
C ARG A 428 7.71 31.08 3.68
N GLU A 429 6.59 31.31 2.99
CA GLU A 429 5.48 32.16 3.47
C GLU A 429 4.46 31.40 4.32
N VAL A 430 4.26 30.10 4.07
CA VAL A 430 3.21 29.33 4.73
C VAL A 430 3.70 28.73 6.05
N ASP A 431 2.90 28.85 7.11
CA ASP A 431 3.18 28.23 8.41
C ASP A 431 2.72 26.77 8.50
N ALA A 432 1.68 26.40 7.73
CA ALA A 432 1.11 25.05 7.73
C ALA A 432 2.11 23.99 7.23
N VAL A 433 2.52 23.08 8.11
CA VAL A 433 3.49 22.02 7.82
C VAL A 433 3.02 21.12 6.68
N GLN A 434 1.71 20.85 6.60
CA GLN A 434 1.14 20.01 5.55
C GLN A 434 1.32 20.63 4.15
N GLU A 435 1.26 21.96 4.02
CA GLU A 435 1.54 22.67 2.76
C GLU A 435 3.04 22.64 2.45
N LYS A 436 3.90 22.85 3.45
CA LYS A 436 5.36 22.74 3.29
C LYS A 436 5.76 21.37 2.76
N THR A 437 5.34 20.28 3.41
CA THR A 437 5.61 18.90 2.97
C THR A 437 5.12 18.65 1.55
N ARG A 438 3.95 19.18 1.19
CA ARG A 438 3.36 19.04 -0.14
C ARG A 438 4.19 19.71 -1.22
N ILE A 439 4.69 20.91 -0.96
CA ILE A 439 5.59 21.62 -1.88
C ILE A 439 6.88 20.81 -2.06
N LEU A 440 7.50 20.36 -0.97
CA LEU A 440 8.72 19.55 -1.06
C LEU A 440 8.50 18.32 -1.97
N ARG A 441 7.40 17.60 -1.79
CA ARG A 441 7.05 16.40 -2.59
C ARG A 441 6.82 16.62 -4.08
N CYS A 442 6.67 17.87 -4.54
CA CYS A 442 6.49 18.15 -5.97
C CYS A 442 7.66 18.92 -6.61
N MET A 443 8.57 19.48 -5.82
CA MET A 443 9.65 20.33 -6.36
C MET A 443 10.49 19.61 -7.42
N ALA A 444 10.83 18.33 -7.21
CA ALA A 444 11.63 17.57 -8.16
C ALA A 444 10.84 16.99 -9.36
N SER A 445 9.58 17.37 -9.58
CA SER A 445 8.75 16.80 -10.65
C SER A 445 9.02 17.35 -12.04
N CYS A 446 9.99 18.26 -12.17
CA CYS A 446 10.41 18.86 -13.43
C CYS A 446 11.13 17.83 -14.33
N PRO A 447 10.93 17.85 -15.66
CA PRO A 447 11.69 17.01 -16.58
C PRO A 447 13.12 17.54 -16.85
N ASP A 448 13.41 18.82 -16.60
CA ASP A 448 14.73 19.42 -16.85
C ASP A 448 15.74 18.98 -15.77
N PRO A 449 16.84 18.28 -16.14
CA PRO A 449 17.80 17.77 -15.18
C PRO A 449 18.51 18.87 -14.38
N VAL A 450 18.66 20.08 -14.92
CA VAL A 450 19.27 21.20 -14.19
C VAL A 450 18.38 21.62 -13.02
N ILE A 451 17.07 21.71 -13.25
CA ILE A 451 16.10 22.05 -12.21
C ILE A 451 15.98 20.93 -11.18
N VAL A 452 16.00 19.67 -11.60
CA VAL A 452 16.02 18.52 -10.68
C VAL A 452 17.23 18.62 -9.74
N SER A 453 18.44 18.84 -10.27
CA SER A 453 19.63 19.02 -9.44
C SER A 453 19.49 20.21 -8.47
N GLU A 454 19.03 21.36 -8.97
CA GLU A 454 18.83 22.57 -8.14
C GLU A 454 17.84 22.32 -6.99
N THR A 455 16.77 21.57 -7.24
CA THR A 455 15.81 21.18 -6.20
C THR A 455 16.38 20.17 -5.20
N MET A 456 17.28 19.29 -5.63
CA MET A 456 17.96 18.37 -4.72
C MET A 456 19.01 19.10 -3.86
N ASP A 457 19.69 20.12 -4.41
CA ASP A 457 20.61 20.98 -3.65
C ASP A 457 19.88 21.73 -2.52
N PHE A 458 18.62 22.11 -2.73
CA PHE A 458 17.77 22.68 -1.67
C PHE A 458 17.71 21.79 -0.42
N MET A 459 17.72 20.46 -0.58
CA MET A 459 17.72 19.52 0.55
C MET A 459 18.99 19.63 1.41
N LEU A 460 20.12 20.02 0.81
CA LEU A 460 21.39 20.16 1.50
C LEU A 460 21.46 21.45 2.32
N THR A 461 20.59 22.43 2.04
CA THR A 461 20.48 23.68 2.81
C THR A 461 19.78 23.47 4.16
N ASP A 462 19.83 24.48 5.03
CA ASP A 462 19.12 24.51 6.32
C ASP A 462 17.74 25.19 6.20
N GLU A 463 17.23 25.44 4.99
CA GLU A 463 15.92 26.07 4.77
C GLU A 463 14.75 25.15 5.13
N ALA A 464 14.93 23.83 4.96
CA ALA A 464 13.95 22.83 5.35
C ALA A 464 14.44 22.04 6.58
N PRO A 465 13.55 21.68 7.52
CA PRO A 465 13.90 20.79 8.62
C PRO A 465 14.58 19.52 8.11
N HIS A 466 15.55 19.02 8.86
CA HIS A 466 16.40 17.89 8.48
C HIS A 466 15.60 16.66 8.04
N GLN A 467 14.53 16.33 8.77
CA GLN A 467 13.64 15.19 8.52
C GLN A 467 12.67 15.41 7.33
N ASP A 468 12.40 16.66 6.95
CA ASP A 468 11.43 17.01 5.91
C ASP A 468 12.11 17.19 4.55
N ALA A 469 13.36 17.64 4.53
CA ALA A 469 14.12 17.91 3.31
C ALA A 469 14.12 16.71 2.34
N ILE A 470 14.15 15.49 2.87
CA ILE A 470 14.11 14.25 2.08
C ILE A 470 12.81 14.06 1.28
N TYR A 471 11.73 14.76 1.61
CA TYR A 471 10.47 14.65 0.87
C TYR A 471 10.58 15.16 -0.57
N VAL A 472 11.61 15.94 -0.91
CA VAL A 472 11.93 16.31 -2.29
C VAL A 472 12.17 15.09 -3.18
N LEU A 473 12.75 14.02 -2.63
CA LEU A 473 13.05 12.79 -3.36
C LEU A 473 11.79 12.13 -3.93
N ALA A 474 10.66 12.19 -3.22
CA ALA A 474 9.40 11.60 -3.66
C ALA A 474 8.84 12.28 -4.93
N GLY A 475 9.28 13.51 -5.22
CA GLY A 475 8.86 14.26 -6.39
C GLY A 475 9.65 13.97 -7.65
N ILE A 476 10.74 13.20 -7.59
CA ILE A 476 11.66 12.99 -8.72
C ILE A 476 10.90 12.45 -9.93
N SER A 477 10.93 13.22 -11.02
CA SER A 477 10.33 12.82 -12.29
C SER A 477 11.03 11.60 -12.89
N TRP A 478 10.31 10.82 -13.68
CA TRP A 478 10.90 9.72 -14.47
C TRP A 478 12.03 10.18 -15.41
N GLU A 479 12.00 11.41 -15.96
CA GLU A 479 13.10 11.97 -16.75
C GLU A 479 14.31 12.34 -15.86
N GLY A 480 14.05 12.78 -14.63
CA GLY A 480 15.06 13.22 -13.67
C GLY A 480 15.85 12.10 -12.98
N ARG A 481 15.44 10.82 -13.09
CA ARG A 481 16.05 9.69 -12.35
C ARG A 481 17.55 9.55 -12.56
N SER A 482 18.02 9.67 -13.80
CA SER A 482 19.45 9.56 -14.12
C SER A 482 20.26 10.70 -13.49
N MET A 483 19.70 11.92 -13.50
CA MET A 483 20.29 13.07 -12.82
C MET A 483 20.32 12.85 -11.31
N ALA A 484 19.20 12.41 -10.70
CA ALA A 484 19.13 12.15 -9.27
C ALA A 484 20.16 11.11 -8.81
N TRP A 485 20.39 10.06 -9.59
CA TRP A 485 21.45 9.08 -9.30
C TRP A 485 22.85 9.69 -9.40
N THR A 486 23.10 10.52 -10.40
CA THR A 486 24.39 11.23 -10.55
C THR A 486 24.64 12.20 -9.39
N TRP A 487 23.62 12.96 -9.01
CA TRP A 487 23.65 13.86 -7.86
C TRP A 487 23.92 13.10 -6.56
N PHE A 488 23.26 11.96 -6.36
CA PHE A 488 23.41 11.14 -5.16
C PHE A 488 24.85 10.63 -4.99
N LYS A 489 25.45 10.10 -6.07
CA LYS A 489 26.85 9.67 -6.06
C LYS A 489 27.81 10.82 -5.75
N THR A 490 27.56 11.99 -6.36
CA THR A 490 28.44 13.16 -6.22
C THR A 490 28.39 13.74 -4.80
N ASN A 491 27.23 13.70 -4.15
CA ASN A 491 27.00 14.29 -2.84
C ASN A 491 27.01 13.28 -1.68
N TRP A 492 27.47 12.04 -1.92
CA TRP A 492 27.40 10.94 -0.95
C TRP A 492 27.94 11.30 0.44
N ASP A 493 29.14 11.90 0.50
CA ASP A 493 29.78 12.24 1.79
C ASP A 493 28.97 13.29 2.57
N LEU A 494 28.34 14.25 1.87
CA LEU A 494 27.46 15.24 2.49
C LEU A 494 26.16 14.60 2.97
N ILE A 495 25.60 13.69 2.18
CA ILE A 495 24.38 12.96 2.52
C ILE A 495 24.61 12.10 3.77
N ILE A 496 25.71 11.36 3.85
CA ILE A 496 26.03 10.54 5.02
C ILE A 496 26.36 11.40 6.24
N LYS A 497 27.02 12.53 6.05
CA LYS A 497 27.27 13.46 7.15
C LYS A 497 25.98 14.07 7.71
N LYS A 498 25.03 14.42 6.84
CA LYS A 498 23.76 15.05 7.24
C LYS A 498 22.76 14.00 7.74
N TRP A 499 22.53 12.94 6.98
CA TRP A 499 21.50 11.91 7.22
C TRP A 499 22.06 10.50 7.43
N GLY A 500 23.24 10.36 8.03
CA GLY A 500 23.87 9.05 8.31
C GLY A 500 23.09 8.11 9.23
N ASP A 501 21.85 8.47 9.58
CA ASP A 501 20.87 7.58 10.17
C ASP A 501 20.38 6.54 9.14
N ALA A 502 20.28 5.29 9.60
CA ALA A 502 19.94 4.14 8.78
C ALA A 502 18.56 4.26 8.11
N MET A 503 17.59 4.85 8.80
CA MET A 503 16.20 4.93 8.34
C MET A 503 16.05 5.97 7.25
N ILE A 504 16.70 7.12 7.38
CA ILE A 504 16.59 8.19 6.40
C ILE A 504 17.24 7.78 5.07
N LEU A 505 18.35 7.03 5.09
CA LEU A 505 18.98 6.51 3.87
C LEU A 505 18.07 5.57 3.06
N THR A 506 17.09 4.91 3.68
CA THR A 506 16.14 4.07 2.94
C THR A 506 15.29 4.88 1.95
N TYR A 507 15.03 6.17 2.21
CA TYR A 507 14.29 7.05 1.30
C TYR A 507 15.06 7.28 -0.01
N PHE A 508 16.38 7.50 0.07
CA PHE A 508 17.22 7.63 -1.11
C PHE A 508 17.21 6.35 -1.96
N VAL A 509 17.32 5.19 -1.32
CA VAL A 509 17.23 3.90 -2.02
C VAL A 509 15.85 3.73 -2.66
N ARG A 510 14.77 4.06 -1.96
CA ARG A 510 13.40 3.93 -2.44
C ARG A 510 13.10 4.83 -3.63
N ASP A 511 13.53 6.09 -3.58
CA ASP A 511 13.08 7.12 -4.52
C ASP A 511 14.08 7.35 -5.66
N ILE A 512 15.37 7.05 -5.48
CA ILE A 512 16.40 7.18 -6.53
C ILE A 512 16.68 5.83 -7.20
N ILE A 513 16.83 4.76 -6.43
CA ILE A 513 17.34 3.47 -6.95
C ILE A 513 16.19 2.56 -7.39
N ALA A 514 15.23 2.28 -6.51
CA ALA A 514 14.16 1.32 -6.78
C ALA A 514 13.29 1.64 -8.03
N PRO A 515 13.18 2.89 -8.54
CA PRO A 515 12.47 3.18 -9.78
C PRO A 515 13.18 2.73 -11.06
N PHE A 516 14.48 2.41 -11.02
CA PHE A 516 15.20 1.89 -12.18
C PHE A 516 14.67 0.52 -12.62
N CYS A 517 15.04 0.14 -13.85
CA CYS A 517 14.61 -1.09 -14.51
C CYS A 517 15.67 -1.58 -15.52
N SER A 518 16.95 -1.51 -15.15
CA SER A 518 18.09 -1.95 -15.98
C SER A 518 19.04 -2.81 -15.13
N HIS A 519 19.54 -3.89 -15.73
CA HIS A 519 20.53 -4.77 -15.11
C HIS A 519 21.85 -4.03 -14.86
N GLU A 520 22.29 -3.23 -15.82
CA GLU A 520 23.54 -2.47 -15.76
C GLU A 520 23.52 -1.44 -14.63
N ILE A 521 22.40 -0.73 -14.46
CA ILE A 521 22.25 0.23 -13.36
C ILE A 521 22.24 -0.50 -12.01
N ALA A 522 21.62 -1.68 -11.92
CA ALA A 522 21.65 -2.46 -10.68
C ALA A 522 23.09 -2.85 -10.30
N ASP A 523 23.89 -3.27 -11.27
CA ASP A 523 25.29 -3.65 -11.05
C ASP A 523 26.15 -2.43 -10.69
N GLU A 524 25.90 -1.28 -11.33
CA GLU A 524 26.57 -0.01 -11.00
C GLU A 524 26.27 0.42 -9.55
N VAL A 525 25.01 0.35 -9.14
CA VAL A 525 24.58 0.68 -7.77
C VAL A 525 25.25 -0.26 -6.77
N GLU A 526 25.26 -1.56 -7.03
CA GLU A 526 25.91 -2.56 -6.18
C GLU A 526 27.41 -2.27 -6.03
N ALA A 527 28.09 -1.95 -7.13
CA ALA A 527 29.50 -1.57 -7.12
C ALA A 527 29.75 -0.28 -6.32
N PHE A 528 28.88 0.73 -6.46
CA PHE A 528 28.97 1.99 -5.72
C PHE A 528 28.89 1.74 -4.21
N PHE A 529 27.86 1.04 -3.71
CA PHE A 529 27.73 0.76 -2.28
C PHE A 529 28.84 -0.15 -1.75
N CYS A 530 29.36 -1.10 -2.55
CA CYS A 530 30.54 -1.88 -2.19
C CYS A 530 31.78 -0.97 -2.00
N SER A 531 31.97 0.03 -2.87
CA SER A 531 33.08 0.98 -2.77
C SER A 531 32.97 1.91 -1.55
N CYS A 532 31.74 2.28 -1.17
CA CYS A 532 31.43 3.14 -0.03
C CYS A 532 31.41 2.39 1.32
N SER A 533 31.64 1.06 1.34
CA SER A 533 31.54 0.22 2.55
C SER A 533 32.46 0.63 3.71
N HIS A 534 33.51 1.43 3.46
CA HIS A 534 34.38 1.99 4.49
C HIS A 534 33.75 3.18 5.26
N SER A 535 32.75 3.85 4.66
CA SER A 535 31.89 4.86 5.28
C SER A 535 30.54 4.24 5.65
N ARG A 536 30.54 3.46 6.75
CA ARG A 536 29.44 2.64 7.32
C ARG A 536 28.02 2.93 6.78
N PRO A 537 27.51 2.14 5.83
CA PRO A 537 26.08 1.90 5.75
C PRO A 537 25.69 0.93 6.88
N LEU A 538 24.75 1.34 7.73
CA LEU A 538 24.15 0.49 8.75
C LEU A 538 23.44 -0.71 8.07
N SER A 539 23.41 -1.87 8.73
CA SER A 539 22.93 -3.13 8.17
C SER A 539 21.50 -3.08 7.62
N SER A 540 20.64 -2.20 8.17
CA SER A 540 19.26 -1.98 7.71
C SER A 540 19.17 -1.47 6.27
N THR A 541 19.98 -0.48 5.90
CA THR A 541 20.02 0.08 4.54
C THR A 541 20.47 -0.99 3.54
N MET A 542 21.32 -1.92 3.96
CA MET A 542 21.80 -3.00 3.10
C MET A 542 20.72 -4.03 2.77
N GLN A 543 19.87 -4.40 3.73
CA GLN A 543 18.76 -5.32 3.45
C GLN A 543 17.75 -4.67 2.49
N PHE A 544 17.37 -3.42 2.74
CA PHE A 544 16.46 -2.67 1.87
C PHE A 544 17.05 -2.43 0.47
N LEU A 545 18.37 -2.20 0.38
CA LEU A 545 19.09 -2.09 -0.89
C LEU A 545 19.03 -3.41 -1.67
N LYS A 546 19.26 -4.57 -1.04
CA LYS A 546 19.16 -5.88 -1.69
C LYS A 546 17.77 -6.12 -2.28
N GLN A 547 16.72 -5.83 -1.51
CA GLN A 547 15.33 -5.93 -1.99
C GLN A 547 15.06 -4.99 -3.17
N SER A 548 15.56 -3.76 -3.09
CA SER A 548 15.41 -2.77 -4.16
C SER A 548 16.14 -3.17 -5.44
N LEU A 549 17.36 -3.69 -5.33
CA LEU A 549 18.14 -4.20 -6.48
C LEU A 549 17.50 -5.43 -7.12
N GLU A 550 16.97 -6.35 -6.31
CA GLU A 550 16.18 -7.47 -6.83
C GLU A 550 14.98 -6.96 -7.65
N LEU A 551 14.24 -5.98 -7.12
CA LEU A 551 13.10 -5.38 -7.82
C LEU A 551 13.52 -4.69 -9.13
N VAL A 552 14.66 -3.99 -9.16
CA VAL A 552 15.20 -3.37 -10.39
C VAL A 552 15.48 -4.44 -11.45
N ARG A 553 16.10 -5.55 -11.05
CA ARG A 553 16.40 -6.68 -11.95
C ARG A 553 15.13 -7.38 -12.45
N ILE A 554 14.14 -7.59 -11.59
CA ILE A 554 12.82 -8.13 -11.98
C ILE A 554 12.14 -7.23 -13.02
N LYS A 555 12.17 -5.90 -12.81
CA LYS A 555 11.61 -4.95 -13.78
C LYS A 555 12.35 -4.97 -15.12
N ALA A 556 13.67 -5.11 -15.10
CA ALA A 556 14.48 -5.23 -16.31
C ALA A 556 14.08 -6.47 -17.13
N GLN A 557 14.01 -7.64 -16.48
CA GLN A 557 13.54 -8.90 -17.09
C GLN A 557 12.11 -8.77 -17.65
N TRP A 558 11.21 -8.13 -16.90
CA TRP A 558 9.83 -7.92 -17.36
C TRP A 558 9.76 -7.03 -18.61
N ILE A 559 10.60 -6.00 -18.69
CA ILE A 559 10.71 -5.14 -19.89
C ILE A 559 11.27 -5.92 -21.08
N GLU A 560 12.27 -6.78 -20.87
CA GLU A 560 12.82 -7.64 -21.91
C GLU A 560 11.74 -8.57 -22.48
N HIS A 561 11.00 -9.25 -21.60
CA HIS A 561 9.90 -10.14 -22.00
C HIS A 561 8.78 -9.41 -22.76
N ILE A 562 8.34 -8.23 -22.30
CA ILE A 562 7.32 -7.44 -23.00
C ILE A 562 7.80 -6.93 -24.35
N LYS A 563 9.10 -6.64 -24.50
CA LYS A 563 9.67 -6.25 -25.79
C LYS A 563 9.61 -7.38 -26.83
N GLU A 564 9.56 -8.62 -26.39
CA GLU A 564 9.34 -9.80 -27.26
C GLU A 564 7.86 -9.93 -27.64
N GLU A 565 6.93 -9.54 -26.76
CA GLU A 565 5.47 -9.57 -26.98
C GLU A 565 4.87 -8.25 -27.53
N LYS A 566 5.68 -7.41 -28.20
CA LYS A 566 5.31 -6.04 -28.62
C LYS A 566 3.96 -5.91 -29.32
N GLU A 567 3.60 -6.88 -30.16
CA GLU A 567 2.34 -6.86 -30.90
C GLU A 567 1.14 -6.97 -29.96
N VAL A 568 1.19 -7.87 -28.97
CA VAL A 568 0.11 -8.10 -28.01
C VAL A 568 -0.12 -6.87 -27.14
N LEU A 569 0.94 -6.26 -26.61
CA LEU A 569 0.80 -5.07 -25.76
C LEU A 569 0.27 -3.87 -26.56
N ALA A 570 0.77 -3.67 -27.79
CA ALA A 570 0.31 -2.61 -28.67
C ALA A 570 -1.16 -2.81 -29.10
N GLU A 571 -1.56 -4.04 -29.40
CA GLU A 571 -2.96 -4.39 -29.68
C GLU A 571 -3.85 -4.25 -28.46
N MET A 572 -3.40 -4.65 -27.27
CA MET A 572 -4.14 -4.44 -26.02
C MET A 572 -4.36 -2.95 -25.75
N VAL A 573 -3.32 -2.12 -25.86
CA VAL A 573 -3.44 -0.67 -25.66
C VAL A 573 -4.34 -0.04 -26.73
N LYS A 574 -4.24 -0.45 -28.00
CA LYS A 574 -5.13 0.01 -29.08
C LYS A 574 -6.58 -0.42 -28.84
N GLY A 575 -6.83 -1.67 -28.46
CA GLY A 575 -8.16 -2.19 -28.16
C GLY A 575 -8.81 -1.53 -26.94
N LEU A 576 -8.01 -1.12 -25.96
CA LEU A 576 -8.47 -0.29 -24.84
C LEU A 576 -8.80 1.14 -25.27
N SER A 577 -8.09 1.67 -26.27
CA SER A 577 -8.34 3.01 -26.79
C SER A 577 -9.55 3.12 -27.72
N SER A 578 -9.94 2.03 -28.40
CA SER A 578 -11.01 2.01 -29.40
C SER A 578 -12.41 1.77 -28.84
N LYS A 579 -12.58 1.49 -27.54
CA LYS A 579 -13.89 1.31 -26.87
C LYS A 579 -14.53 2.63 -26.38
N GLN A 580 -14.26 3.75 -27.08
CA GLN A 580 -14.86 5.06 -26.80
C GLN A 580 -16.33 5.14 -27.19
#